data_AF-A0A9E4ADR5-F1
#
_entry.id   AF-A0A9E4ADR5-F1
#
_cell.length_a   1.000
_cell.length_b   1.000
_cell.length_c   1.000
_cell.angle_alpha   90.00
_cell.angle_beta   90.00
_cell.angle_gamma   90.00
#
_symmetry.space_group_name_H-M   'P 1'
#
loop_
_entity.id
_entity.type
_entity.pdbx_description
1 polymer ?
#
loop_
_entity_poly.entity_id
_entity_poly.type
_entity_poly.pdbx_seq_one_letter_code
_entity_poly.pdbx_strand_id
1 'polypeptide(L)'
;MVFRQILFSSFLCCFLVGCGAIKLVDIPKSSSALQLTAEQKKTIQPKLKLIRDVVDDYDFEKKQLEGNLREYRAMASDRRLYRYDGGLSTAQRQRRLTQVRTKVRKFLSQRSTFLKEIEKLLQEINAELTAEQRVAFNALKMPELEIPRSLRRDPHADLRRIPRHLIGVQ
;
A
#
# COMPACT_ATOMS: atom_id res chain seq x y z
N MET A 1 -5.69 55.12 -46.07
CA MET A 1 -6.54 54.96 -44.87
C MET A 1 -6.79 53.46 -44.69
N VAL A 2 -6.60 52.73 -43.59
CA VAL A 2 -6.18 52.87 -42.17
C VAL A 2 -5.84 51.39 -41.78
N PHE A 3 -4.65 51.05 -41.24
CA PHE A 3 -4.43 50.53 -39.85
C PHE A 3 -5.38 49.38 -39.42
N ARG A 4 -5.04 48.28 -38.71
CA ARG A 4 -3.87 47.67 -38.05
C ARG A 4 -4.44 46.42 -37.31
N GLN A 5 -3.58 45.45 -36.92
CA GLN A 5 -3.68 44.68 -35.64
C GLN A 5 -4.78 43.60 -35.46
N ILE A 6 -4.64 42.51 -34.70
CA ILE A 6 -3.55 41.74 -34.06
C ILE A 6 -4.27 40.63 -33.23
N LEU A 7 -3.70 39.42 -33.18
CA LEU A 7 -3.67 38.51 -32.02
C LEU A 7 -4.93 37.84 -31.39
N PHE A 8 -4.65 36.63 -30.87
CA PHE A 8 -5.25 35.92 -29.72
C PHE A 8 -6.60 35.24 -29.99
N SER A 9 -6.95 34.08 -29.43
CA SER A 9 -6.47 33.33 -28.26
C SER A 9 -7.11 31.94 -28.40
N SER A 10 -6.37 30.85 -28.29
CA SER A 10 -6.25 30.06 -27.05
C SER A 10 -7.51 29.38 -26.56
N PHE A 11 -7.30 28.12 -26.19
CA PHE A 11 -8.00 27.45 -25.08
C PHE A 11 -9.47 27.11 -25.33
N LEU A 12 -9.69 25.96 -25.97
CA LEU A 12 -10.74 25.08 -25.49
C LEU A 12 -10.11 23.73 -25.13
N CYS A 13 -9.38 23.79 -24.02
CA CYS A 13 -8.87 22.69 -23.23
C CYS A 13 -10.06 21.93 -22.62
N CYS A 14 -10.73 21.11 -23.43
CA CYS A 14 -11.84 20.25 -23.01
C CYS A 14 -11.45 18.77 -23.10
N PHE A 15 -10.27 18.40 -22.58
CA PHE A 15 -10.07 17.03 -22.14
C PHE A 15 -10.49 16.93 -20.67
N LEU A 16 -11.78 16.61 -20.52
CA LEU A 16 -12.36 15.88 -19.41
C LEU A 16 -11.44 14.71 -19.04
N VAL A 17 -10.57 14.90 -18.05
CA VAL A 17 -9.83 13.78 -17.47
C VAL A 17 -10.49 13.41 -16.15
N GLY A 18 -11.42 12.45 -16.22
CA GLY A 18 -11.61 11.51 -15.12
C GLY A 18 -10.31 10.70 -14.96
N CYS A 19 -9.25 11.33 -14.47
CA CYS A 19 -7.95 10.71 -14.31
C CYS A 19 -7.88 10.11 -12.92
N GLY A 20 -8.04 8.78 -12.82
CA GLY A 20 -7.44 8.07 -11.70
C GLY A 20 -5.96 8.45 -11.67
N ALA A 21 -5.52 9.11 -10.60
CA ALA A 21 -4.17 9.63 -10.49
C ALA A 21 -3.13 8.58 -10.92
N ILE A 22 -2.25 8.96 -11.85
CA ILE A 22 -1.24 8.06 -12.44
C ILE A 22 -0.38 7.52 -11.30
N LYS A 23 -0.31 6.19 -11.18
CA LYS A 23 0.53 5.54 -10.17
C LYS A 23 2.00 5.73 -10.52
N LEU A 24 2.82 6.07 -9.54
CA LEU A 24 4.26 6.22 -9.72
C LEU A 24 4.93 4.95 -10.29
N VAL A 25 4.47 3.79 -9.84
CA VAL A 25 4.96 2.46 -10.24
C VAL A 25 4.62 2.07 -11.69
N ASP A 26 3.73 2.81 -12.37
CA ASP A 26 3.44 2.64 -13.79
C ASP A 26 4.49 3.39 -14.63
N ILE A 27 5.69 2.81 -14.73
CA ILE A 27 6.91 3.45 -15.28
C ILE A 27 6.68 4.15 -16.62
N PRO A 28 5.99 3.55 -17.63
CA PRO A 28 5.74 4.22 -18.90
C PRO A 28 4.87 5.47 -18.75
N LYS A 29 3.83 5.42 -17.91
CA LYS A 29 2.92 6.55 -17.68
C LYS A 29 3.55 7.62 -16.82
N SER A 30 4.26 7.24 -15.75
CA SER A 30 4.95 8.20 -14.87
C SER A 30 6.11 8.89 -15.59
N SER A 31 6.92 8.16 -16.37
CA SER A 31 8.00 8.76 -17.17
C SER A 31 7.47 9.76 -18.20
N SER A 32 6.30 9.48 -18.79
CA SER A 32 5.65 10.37 -19.76
C SER A 32 5.05 11.61 -19.08
N ALA A 33 4.39 11.42 -17.92
CA ALA A 33 3.82 12.51 -17.14
C ALA A 33 4.87 13.50 -16.62
N LEU A 34 6.06 13.00 -16.29
CA LEU A 34 7.20 13.81 -15.81
C LEU A 34 8.00 14.46 -16.94
N GLN A 35 7.72 14.15 -18.21
CA GLN A 35 8.44 14.67 -19.38
C GLN A 35 9.97 14.59 -19.22
N LEU A 36 10.46 13.42 -18.79
CA LEU A 36 11.88 13.23 -18.46
C LEU A 36 12.78 13.34 -19.70
N THR A 37 13.92 14.03 -19.56
CA THR A 37 14.97 14.07 -20.59
C THR A 37 15.63 12.70 -20.77
N ALA A 38 16.39 12.50 -21.84
CA ALA A 38 17.10 11.24 -22.08
C ALA A 38 18.11 10.91 -20.96
N GLU A 39 18.74 11.94 -20.38
CA GLU A 39 19.69 11.79 -19.27
C GLU A 39 18.96 11.44 -17.97
N GLN A 40 17.89 12.18 -17.65
CA GLN A 40 17.05 11.89 -16.47
C GLN A 40 16.44 10.48 -16.55
N LYS A 41 16.07 10.00 -17.73
CA LYS A 41 15.55 8.63 -17.90
C LYS A 41 16.57 7.58 -17.49
N LYS A 42 17.87 7.79 -17.77
CA LYS A 42 18.93 6.84 -17.41
C LYS A 42 19.09 6.71 -15.89
N THR A 43 18.84 7.77 -15.13
CA THR A 43 19.02 7.79 -13.67
C THR A 43 17.72 7.47 -12.92
N ILE A 44 16.58 7.99 -13.38
CA ILE A 44 15.28 7.88 -12.69
C ILE A 44 14.57 6.55 -12.98
N GLN A 45 14.63 6.02 -14.20
CA GLN A 45 13.91 4.78 -14.52
C GLN A 45 14.36 3.57 -13.68
N PRO A 46 15.68 3.35 -13.44
CA PRO A 46 16.12 2.30 -12.53
C PRO A 46 15.54 2.46 -11.11
N LYS A 47 15.46 3.69 -10.59
CA LYS A 47 14.89 3.98 -9.27
C LYS A 47 13.39 3.70 -9.22
N LEU A 48 12.64 4.12 -10.23
CA LEU A 48 11.21 3.80 -10.37
C LEU A 48 10.97 2.28 -10.45
N LYS A 49 11.87 1.55 -11.12
CA LYS A 49 11.83 0.09 -11.17
C LYS A 49 12.06 -0.53 -9.80
N LEU A 50 13.06 -0.07 -9.04
CA LEU A 50 13.30 -0.54 -7.68
C LEU A 50 12.08 -0.30 -6.77
N ILE A 51 11.45 0.88 -6.84
CA ILE A 51 10.21 1.15 -6.08
C ILE A 51 9.12 0.14 -6.44
N ARG A 52 8.95 -0.16 -7.74
CA ARG A 52 7.98 -1.16 -8.19
C ARG A 52 8.31 -2.55 -7.64
N ASP A 53 9.56 -2.99 -7.75
CA ASP A 53 9.99 -4.31 -7.28
C ASP A 53 9.74 -4.47 -5.76
N VAL A 54 10.06 -3.44 -4.96
CA VAL A 54 9.77 -3.40 -3.51
C VAL A 54 8.26 -3.51 -3.22
N VAL A 55 7.42 -2.84 -4.00
CA VAL A 55 5.96 -2.90 -3.84
C VAL A 55 5.43 -4.28 -4.20
N ASP A 56 5.92 -4.88 -5.29
CA ASP A 56 5.52 -6.21 -5.74
C ASP A 56 5.91 -7.29 -4.71
N ASP A 57 7.11 -7.20 -4.14
CA ASP A 57 7.59 -8.06 -3.05
C ASP A 57 6.71 -7.91 -1.80
N TYR A 58 6.39 -6.66 -1.43
CA TYR A 58 5.50 -6.39 -0.30
C TYR A 58 4.12 -7.00 -0.51
N ASP A 59 3.53 -6.85 -1.69
CA ASP A 59 2.20 -7.39 -2.01
C ASP A 59 2.18 -8.92 -2.03
N PHE A 60 3.29 -9.55 -2.45
CA PHE A 60 3.45 -10.99 -2.33
C PHE A 60 3.46 -11.44 -0.86
N GLU A 61 4.30 -10.84 -0.02
CA GLU A 61 4.40 -11.15 1.41
C GLU A 61 3.08 -10.89 2.14
N LYS A 62 2.37 -9.81 1.77
CA LYS A 62 1.05 -9.48 2.28
C LYS A 62 0.05 -10.60 2.00
N LYS A 63 -0.01 -11.11 0.76
CA LYS A 63 -0.90 -12.23 0.39
C LYS A 63 -0.55 -13.50 1.17
N GLN A 64 0.74 -13.81 1.33
CA GLN A 64 1.19 -14.95 2.13
C GLN A 64 0.72 -14.82 3.59
N LEU A 65 0.91 -13.64 4.20
CA LEU A 65 0.47 -13.40 5.58
C LEU A 65 -1.05 -13.51 5.73
N GLU A 66 -1.82 -12.99 4.78
CA GLU A 66 -3.28 -13.11 4.76
C GLU A 66 -3.74 -14.57 4.68
N GLY A 67 -3.06 -15.40 3.88
CA GLY A 67 -3.28 -16.85 3.84
C GLY A 67 -3.04 -17.52 5.20
N ASN A 68 -1.89 -17.26 5.82
CA ASN A 68 -1.55 -17.78 7.16
C ASN A 68 -2.58 -17.38 8.22
N LEU A 69 -3.04 -16.12 8.18
CA LEU A 69 -4.06 -15.62 9.11
C LEU A 69 -5.42 -16.28 8.89
N ARG A 70 -5.79 -16.54 7.63
CA ARG A 70 -7.04 -17.23 7.29
C ARG A 70 -7.02 -18.67 7.77
N GLU A 71 -5.93 -19.40 7.54
CA GLU A 71 -5.76 -20.78 7.99
C GLU A 71 -5.83 -20.87 9.52
N TYR A 72 -5.11 -19.99 10.23
CA TYR A 72 -5.17 -19.95 11.69
C TYR A 72 -6.58 -19.68 12.21
N ARG A 73 -7.33 -18.76 11.58
CA ARG A 73 -8.71 -18.45 11.96
C ARG A 73 -9.65 -19.62 11.71
N ALA A 74 -9.57 -20.27 10.55
CA ALA A 74 -10.38 -21.44 10.21
C ALA A 74 -10.19 -22.55 11.26
N MET A 75 -8.94 -22.85 11.59
CA MET A 75 -8.56 -23.80 12.63
C MET A 75 -9.10 -23.39 14.03
N ALA A 76 -9.02 -22.11 14.38
CA ALA A 76 -9.51 -21.62 15.67
C ALA A 76 -11.04 -21.60 15.77
N SER A 77 -11.76 -21.49 14.64
CA SER A 77 -13.22 -21.47 14.57
C SER A 77 -13.85 -22.85 14.47
N ASP A 78 -13.09 -23.88 14.10
CA ASP A 78 -13.62 -25.22 13.90
C ASP A 78 -13.95 -25.90 15.23
N ARG A 79 -15.23 -25.78 15.63
CA ARG A 79 -15.80 -26.41 16.83
C ARG A 79 -15.94 -27.93 16.68
N ARG A 80 -15.90 -28.50 15.47
CA ARG A 80 -16.11 -29.95 15.25
C ARG A 80 -14.90 -30.77 15.69
N LEU A 81 -13.69 -30.23 15.49
CA LEU A 81 -12.43 -30.80 16.01
C LEU A 81 -12.44 -31.01 17.53
N TYR A 82 -13.19 -30.18 18.27
CA TYR A 82 -13.29 -30.26 19.73
C TYR A 82 -14.24 -31.34 20.25
N ARG A 83 -15.18 -31.83 19.42
CA ARG A 83 -16.29 -32.66 19.91
C ARG A 83 -16.07 -34.17 19.72
N TYR A 84 -15.18 -34.61 18.81
CA TYR A 84 -14.97 -36.04 18.53
C TYR A 84 -13.51 -36.51 18.45
N ASP A 85 -12.53 -35.65 18.10
CA ASP A 85 -11.14 -36.06 17.83
C ASP A 85 -10.09 -35.54 18.85
N GLY A 86 -10.52 -35.10 20.03
CA GLY A 86 -9.60 -34.62 21.07
C GLY A 86 -8.98 -33.23 20.80
N GLY A 87 -9.37 -32.54 19.72
CA GLY A 87 -8.96 -31.16 19.40
C GLY A 87 -7.44 -30.96 19.26
N LEU A 88 -7.04 -29.76 18.79
CA LEU A 88 -5.66 -29.33 19.02
C LEU A 88 -5.45 -29.18 20.52
N SER A 89 -4.41 -29.81 21.07
CA SER A 89 -4.03 -29.54 22.46
C SER A 89 -3.77 -28.04 22.64
N THR A 90 -4.04 -27.52 23.84
CA THR A 90 -3.78 -26.11 24.19
C THR A 90 -2.35 -25.69 23.82
N ALA A 91 -1.39 -26.60 23.97
CA ALA A 91 0.00 -26.40 23.57
C ALA A 91 0.20 -26.26 22.05
N GLN A 92 -0.42 -27.11 21.22
CA GLN A 92 -0.31 -27.00 19.75
C GLN A 92 -0.95 -25.72 19.22
N ARG A 93 -2.11 -25.34 19.77
CA ARG A 93 -2.76 -24.07 19.44
C ARG A 93 -1.89 -22.87 19.79
N GLN A 94 -1.26 -22.90 20.97
CA GLN A 94 -0.34 -21.85 21.40
C GLN A 94 0.89 -21.75 20.49
N ARG A 95 1.48 -22.88 20.09
CA ARG A 95 2.61 -22.89 19.14
C ARG A 95 2.24 -22.24 17.80
N ARG A 96 1.09 -22.60 17.22
CA ARG A 96 0.61 -22.00 15.96
C ARG A 96 0.32 -20.50 16.11
N LEU A 97 -0.30 -20.08 17.21
CA LEU A 97 -0.51 -18.66 17.50
C LEU A 97 0.82 -17.90 17.57
N THR A 98 1.83 -18.47 18.24
CA THR A 98 3.16 -17.86 18.32
C THR A 98 3.80 -17.74 16.94
N GLN A 99 3.72 -18.77 16.10
CA GLN A 99 4.23 -18.71 14.71
C GLN A 99 3.56 -17.61 13.89
N VAL A 100 2.24 -17.49 13.96
CA VAL A 100 1.49 -16.41 13.30
C VAL A 100 1.92 -15.05 13.82
N ARG A 101 2.04 -14.88 15.14
CA ARG A 101 2.52 -13.63 15.75
C ARG A 101 3.93 -13.25 15.29
N THR A 102 4.83 -14.23 15.18
CA THR A 102 6.18 -14.00 14.67
C THR A 102 6.17 -13.56 13.21
N LYS A 103 5.37 -14.21 12.35
CA LYS A 103 5.20 -13.80 10.95
C LYS A 103 4.64 -12.38 10.83
N VAL A 104 3.63 -12.03 11.64
CA VAL A 104 3.05 -10.68 11.69
C VAL A 104 4.10 -9.64 12.09
N ARG A 105 4.87 -9.89 13.17
CA ARG A 105 5.94 -8.97 13.61
C ARG A 105 6.99 -8.77 12.53
N LYS A 106 7.45 -9.86 11.90
CA LYS A 106 8.42 -9.80 10.80
C LYS A 106 7.89 -8.96 9.64
N PHE A 107 6.65 -9.19 9.21
CA PHE A 107 6.01 -8.43 8.14
C PHE A 107 5.89 -6.93 8.47
N LEU A 108 5.47 -6.58 9.69
CA LEU A 108 5.38 -5.17 10.11
C LEU A 108 6.76 -4.51 10.18
N SER A 109 7.79 -5.24 10.61
CA SER A 109 9.17 -4.76 10.58
C SER A 109 9.65 -4.52 9.14
N GLN A 110 9.44 -5.48 8.24
CA GLN A 110 9.80 -5.36 6.83
C GLN A 110 9.10 -4.17 6.16
N ARG A 111 7.81 -3.96 6.44
CA ARG A 111 7.07 -2.79 5.96
C ARG A 111 7.78 -1.48 6.31
N SER A 112 8.27 -1.35 7.55
CA SER A 112 8.96 -0.13 7.98
C SER A 112 10.28 0.09 7.22
N THR A 113 10.99 -1.00 6.88
CA THR A 113 12.20 -0.96 6.07
C THR A 113 11.90 -0.53 4.64
N PHE A 114 10.91 -1.17 4.00
CA PHE A 114 10.50 -0.82 2.64
C PHE A 114 9.99 0.61 2.51
N LEU A 115 9.26 1.13 3.51
CA LEU A 115 8.85 2.53 3.50
C LEU A 115 10.05 3.48 3.50
N LYS A 116 11.08 3.21 4.30
CA LYS A 116 12.30 4.02 4.33
C LYS A 116 13.08 3.95 3.02
N GLU A 117 13.13 2.76 2.41
CA GLU A 117 13.78 2.56 1.13
C GLU A 117 13.07 3.31 0.00
N ILE A 118 11.74 3.19 -0.08
CA ILE A 118 10.91 3.96 -1.01
C ILE A 118 11.11 5.45 -0.78
N GLU A 119 11.05 5.92 0.47
CA GLU A 119 11.26 7.34 0.81
C GLU A 119 12.62 7.85 0.33
N LYS A 120 13.69 7.09 0.55
CA LYS A 120 15.03 7.41 0.06
C LYS A 120 15.05 7.53 -1.47
N LEU A 121 14.49 6.55 -2.18
CA LEU A 121 14.43 6.58 -3.65
C LEU A 121 13.61 7.77 -4.16
N LEU A 122 12.52 8.13 -3.49
CA LEU A 122 11.71 9.31 -3.83
C LEU A 122 12.50 10.61 -3.65
N GLN A 123 13.29 10.73 -2.57
CA GLN A 123 14.16 11.90 -2.35
C GLN A 123 15.23 12.02 -3.44
N GLU A 124 15.86 10.90 -3.80
CA GLU A 124 16.86 10.86 -4.86
C GLU A 124 16.26 11.22 -6.24
N ILE A 125 15.03 10.78 -6.55
CA ILE A 125 14.33 11.19 -7.77
C ILE A 125 14.04 12.69 -7.72
N ASN A 126 13.51 13.19 -6.60
CA ASN A 126 13.15 14.60 -6.44
C ASN A 126 14.34 15.54 -6.64
N ALA A 127 15.54 15.13 -6.20
CA ALA A 127 16.79 15.87 -6.41
C ALA A 127 17.17 16.03 -7.90
N GLU A 128 16.81 15.05 -8.74
CA GLU A 128 17.12 15.05 -10.19
C GLU A 128 16.05 15.77 -11.04
N LEU A 129 14.90 16.10 -10.45
CA LEU A 129 13.81 16.79 -11.13
C LEU A 129 13.95 18.31 -11.06
N THR A 130 13.52 18.98 -12.14
CA THR A 130 13.33 20.43 -12.17
C THR A 130 12.10 20.86 -11.36
N ALA A 131 12.00 22.15 -11.01
CA ALA A 131 10.89 22.66 -10.20
C ALA A 131 9.50 22.34 -10.80
N GLU A 132 9.35 22.46 -12.11
CA GLU A 132 8.10 22.15 -12.82
C GLU A 132 7.78 20.65 -12.76
N GLN A 133 8.79 19.80 -12.98
CA GLN A 133 8.62 18.34 -12.91
C GLN A 133 8.27 17.87 -11.48
N ARG A 134 8.76 18.55 -10.45
CA ARG A 134 8.41 18.24 -9.04
C ARG A 134 6.93 18.44 -8.76
N VAL A 135 6.29 19.43 -9.37
CA VAL A 135 4.84 19.64 -9.25
C VAL A 135 4.10 18.45 -9.85
N ALA A 136 4.49 18.02 -11.06
CA ALA A 136 3.91 16.84 -11.71
C ALA A 136 4.18 15.56 -10.90
N PHE A 137 5.36 15.42 -10.31
CA PHE A 137 5.74 14.29 -9.47
C PHE A 137 4.89 14.19 -8.20
N ASN A 138 4.65 15.32 -7.53
CA ASN A 138 3.80 15.37 -6.34
C ASN A 138 2.32 15.11 -6.65
N ALA A 139 1.89 15.30 -7.90
CA ALA A 139 0.55 14.95 -8.35
C ALA A 139 0.39 13.45 -8.68
N LEU A 140 1.48 12.68 -8.75
CA LEU A 140 1.42 11.23 -8.97
C LEU A 140 0.90 10.51 -7.71
N LYS A 141 0.17 9.41 -7.92
CA LYS A 141 -0.25 8.55 -6.82
C LYS A 141 0.95 7.76 -6.30
N MET A 142 1.33 8.05 -5.07
CA MET A 142 2.39 7.35 -4.34
C MET A 142 2.01 5.88 -4.06
N PRO A 143 2.98 4.95 -4.07
CA PRO A 143 2.72 3.58 -3.67
C PRO A 143 2.37 3.51 -2.18
N GLU A 144 1.32 2.77 -1.84
CA GLU A 144 0.85 2.59 -0.48
C GLU A 144 1.10 1.16 -0.01
N LEU A 145 1.95 0.98 1.00
CA LEU A 145 2.17 -0.33 1.63
C LEU A 145 1.08 -0.57 2.69
N GLU A 146 -0.09 -1.04 2.24
CA GLU A 146 -1.25 -1.24 3.11
C GLU A 146 -1.15 -2.47 4.02
N ILE A 147 -1.38 -2.27 5.32
CA ILE A 147 -1.50 -3.36 6.29
C ILE A 147 -2.74 -4.23 5.98
N PRO A 148 -2.63 -5.58 6.04
CA PRO A 148 -3.76 -6.49 5.92
C PRO A 148 -4.95 -6.08 6.80
N ARG A 149 -6.16 -6.13 6.23
CA ARG A 149 -7.39 -5.77 6.95
C ARG A 149 -7.57 -6.55 8.25
N SER A 150 -7.14 -7.81 8.25
CA SER A 150 -7.15 -8.71 9.39
C SER A 150 -6.30 -8.25 10.59
N LEU A 151 -5.32 -7.38 10.35
CA LEU A 151 -4.43 -6.80 11.36
C LEU A 151 -4.76 -5.35 11.70
N ARG A 152 -5.66 -4.71 10.93
CA ARG A 152 -6.17 -3.39 11.29
C ARG A 152 -6.95 -3.52 12.59
N ARG A 153 -6.76 -2.58 13.50
CA ARG A 153 -7.53 -2.50 14.73
C ARG A 153 -9.00 -2.34 14.32
N ASP A 154 -9.85 -3.29 14.67
CA ASP A 154 -11.28 -3.19 14.39
C ASP A 154 -11.83 -2.01 15.23
N PRO A 155 -12.31 -0.93 14.59
CA PRO A 155 -12.80 0.24 15.31
C PRO A 155 -14.03 -0.09 16.17
N HIS A 156 -14.67 -1.24 15.96
CA HIS A 156 -15.81 -1.72 16.75
C HIS A 156 -15.44 -2.84 17.72
N ALA A 157 -14.15 -3.18 17.88
CA ALA A 157 -13.72 -4.21 18.84
C ALA A 157 -14.20 -3.91 20.27
N ASP A 158 -14.22 -2.62 20.64
CA ASP A 158 -14.65 -2.16 21.96
C ASP A 158 -16.17 -2.32 22.16
N LEU A 159 -16.96 -2.28 21.07
CA LEU A 159 -18.42 -2.44 21.12
C LEU A 159 -18.88 -3.90 21.20
N ARG A 160 -18.01 -4.87 20.85
CA ARG A 160 -18.33 -6.32 20.93
C ARG A 160 -18.21 -6.88 22.34
N ARG A 161 -17.62 -6.13 23.26
CA ARG A 161 -17.68 -6.42 24.70
C ARG A 161 -18.71 -5.49 25.32
N ILE A 162 -19.98 -5.89 25.31
CA ILE A 162 -20.90 -5.38 26.34
C ILE A 162 -20.32 -5.87 27.68
N PRO A 163 -19.88 -4.99 28.57
CA PRO A 163 -19.41 -5.42 29.88
C PRO A 163 -20.51 -6.24 30.55
N ARG A 164 -20.18 -7.44 31.05
CA ARG A 164 -21.19 -8.34 31.66
C ARG A 164 -21.93 -7.70 32.86
N HIS A 165 -21.37 -6.65 33.46
CA HIS A 165 -22.03 -5.90 34.54
C HIS A 165 -23.18 -5.00 34.05
N LEU A 166 -23.34 -4.79 32.73
CA LEU A 166 -24.48 -4.06 32.14
C LEU A 166 -25.60 -4.98 31.66
N ILE A 167 -25.38 -6.30 31.67
CA ILE A 167 -26.43 -7.29 31.44
C ILE A 167 -26.76 -7.85 32.81
N GLY A 168 -27.71 -7.22 33.49
CA GLY A 168 -28.19 -7.65 34.79
C GLY A 168 -28.58 -9.13 34.75
N VAL A 169 -27.76 -9.96 35.39
CA VAL A 169 -28.16 -11.28 35.86
C VAL A 169 -28.16 -11.15 37.37
N GLN A 170 -29.37 -10.96 37.92
CA GLN A 170 -29.66 -11.36 39.29
C GLN A 170 -29.51 -12.88 39.41
#